data_AF-A0A1A8AFW9-F1
#
_entry.id   AF-A0A1A8AFW9-F1
#
_cell.length_a   1.000
_cell.length_b   1.000
_cell.length_c   1.000
_cell.angle_alpha   90.00
_cell.angle_beta   90.00
_cell.angle_gamma   90.00
#
_symmetry.space_group_name_H-M   'P 1'
#
loop_
_entity.id
_entity.type
_entity.pdbx_description
1 polymer ?
#
loop_
_entity_poly.entity_id
_entity_poly.type
_entity_poly.pdbx_seq_one_letter_code
_entity_poly.pdbx_strand_id
1 'polypeptide(L)'
;CVDINECKLQNGGCSHTCSNAPGGFICHCPHPLLLDTDNLTCRNITSCTLRNGGCEHVCTMTAEGQVQCGCQAGWKLGGDTRSCVDVNECGDFTNGGCEQLCVNHPGGFNCSCREGYEVQTDDPTKCRPVCDPPCQNYGVCVAPNSCDCPPGYPGVGCSAMCSPPCAHGGTCMRRNMCLCPSGWTGAGCHTAVCELPCANGGRCVGPETCQCPSDYTGSQCLTPLCTPACQNGGRCVDVNNCMCTGGWQGARCQIEPVQCQKPCRNGGVCVGINRCRCPKGFTGSLCETAVITPCVPPCQHGATCCPHNTCTCPEGTAGLRCERLTCPVVTMVVSAARAVRKAFRESYVDRCGPLGVQLCTKYRINQARVYLQAYRVGYRIQCPDKKGR
;
A
#
# COMPACT_ATOMS: atom_id res chain seq x y z
N CYS A 1 -74.65 -26.19 23.99
CA CYS A 1 -76.05 -25.73 24.07
C CYS A 1 -76.87 -26.51 23.06
N VAL A 2 -78.17 -26.70 23.28
CA VAL A 2 -79.09 -27.21 22.26
C VAL A 2 -80.04 -26.06 21.93
N ASP A 3 -80.22 -25.80 20.64
CA ASP A 3 -81.13 -24.76 20.14
C ASP A 3 -82.58 -25.17 20.39
N ILE A 4 -83.39 -24.26 20.93
CA ILE A 4 -84.84 -24.47 21.07
C ILE A 4 -85.49 -24.08 19.74
N ASN A 5 -86.62 -24.70 19.40
CA ASN A 5 -87.33 -24.37 18.17
C ASN A 5 -88.64 -23.63 18.48
N GLU A 6 -88.58 -22.31 18.63
CA GLU A 6 -89.73 -21.48 18.96
C GLU A 6 -90.80 -21.51 17.85
N CYS A 7 -90.42 -21.73 16.59
CA CYS A 7 -91.38 -21.86 15.49
C CYS A 7 -92.39 -23.02 15.69
N LYS A 8 -92.06 -24.05 16.47
CA LYS A 8 -93.00 -25.12 16.84
C LYS A 8 -94.04 -24.69 17.88
N LEU A 9 -93.86 -23.56 18.56
CA LEU A 9 -94.78 -23.01 19.55
C LEU A 9 -95.46 -21.76 18.97
N GLN A 10 -96.73 -21.89 18.56
CA GLN A 10 -97.52 -20.79 17.96
C GLN A 10 -96.80 -20.04 16.82
N ASN A 11 -96.01 -20.74 15.99
CA ASN A 11 -95.25 -20.14 14.89
C ASN A 11 -94.26 -19.04 15.36
N GLY A 12 -93.74 -19.13 16.59
CA GLY A 12 -92.92 -18.08 17.21
C GLY A 12 -93.68 -16.76 17.50
N GLY A 13 -95.00 -16.72 17.30
CA GLY A 13 -95.76 -15.47 17.23
C GLY A 13 -95.62 -14.73 15.89
N CYS A 14 -94.90 -15.29 14.91
CA CYS A 14 -94.82 -14.74 13.57
C CYS A 14 -96.21 -14.74 12.89
N SER A 15 -96.59 -13.61 12.30
CA SER A 15 -97.86 -13.48 11.57
C SER A 15 -97.96 -14.32 10.29
N HIS A 16 -96.81 -14.73 9.71
CA HIS A 16 -96.74 -15.47 8.45
C HIS A 16 -95.83 -16.70 8.57
N THR A 17 -94.57 -16.63 8.10
CA THR A 17 -93.64 -17.77 8.13
C THR A 17 -92.61 -17.59 9.23
N CYS A 18 -92.34 -18.63 10.03
CA CYS A 18 -91.27 -18.65 11.01
C CYS A 18 -90.12 -19.56 10.54
N SER A 19 -88.87 -19.12 10.67
CA SER A 19 -87.67 -19.95 10.52
C SER A 19 -86.85 -19.93 11.83
N ASN A 20 -86.21 -21.06 12.16
CA ASN A 20 -85.39 -21.17 13.36
C ASN A 20 -83.96 -20.73 13.09
N ALA A 21 -83.35 -20.02 14.04
CA ALA A 21 -81.98 -19.55 13.96
C ALA A 21 -81.24 -19.84 15.29
N PRO A 22 -79.94 -20.15 15.30
CA PRO A 22 -79.23 -20.44 16.55
C PRO A 22 -79.36 -19.29 17.58
N GLY A 23 -80.11 -19.54 18.66
CA GLY A 23 -80.45 -18.53 19.67
C GLY A 23 -81.83 -17.87 19.52
N GLY A 24 -82.72 -18.38 18.65
CA GLY A 24 -84.12 -17.94 18.54
C GLY A 24 -84.76 -18.23 17.18
N PHE A 25 -85.51 -17.25 16.66
CA PHE A 25 -86.27 -17.41 15.42
C PHE A 25 -86.36 -16.11 14.63
N ILE A 26 -86.69 -16.22 13.34
CA ILE A 26 -86.83 -15.11 12.40
C ILE A 26 -88.17 -15.24 11.67
N CYS A 27 -88.96 -14.17 11.68
CA CYS A 27 -90.20 -14.10 10.93
C CYS A 27 -89.96 -13.61 9.50
N HIS A 28 -90.58 -14.27 8.52
CA HIS A 28 -90.55 -13.90 7.11
C HIS A 28 -91.95 -13.56 6.61
N CYS A 29 -92.03 -12.46 5.84
CA CYS A 29 -93.26 -11.99 5.22
C CYS A 29 -93.31 -12.37 3.73
N PRO A 30 -94.47 -12.78 3.19
CA PRO A 30 -94.63 -12.93 1.75
C PRO A 30 -94.64 -11.56 1.07
N HIS A 31 -93.97 -11.45 -0.08
CA HIS A 31 -94.05 -10.25 -0.92
C HIS A 31 -95.52 -9.93 -1.28
N PRO A 32 -95.98 -8.67 -1.21
CA PRO A 32 -95.21 -7.44 -1.02
C PRO A 32 -95.05 -6.96 0.43
N LEU A 33 -95.60 -7.68 1.42
CA LEU A 33 -95.58 -7.28 2.83
C LEU A 33 -94.15 -7.31 3.41
N LEU A 34 -93.90 -6.44 4.37
CA LEU A 34 -92.63 -6.36 5.10
C LEU A 34 -92.85 -6.42 6.61
N LEU A 35 -91.83 -6.89 7.32
CA LEU A 35 -91.89 -7.10 8.76
C LEU A 35 -91.99 -5.75 9.50
N ASP A 36 -92.85 -5.70 10.50
CA ASP A 36 -93.05 -4.54 11.38
C ASP A 36 -91.86 -4.38 12.34
N THR A 37 -91.84 -3.27 13.05
CA THR A 37 -90.91 -2.92 14.14
C THR A 37 -90.98 -3.85 15.36
N ASP A 38 -91.97 -4.72 15.45
CA ASP A 38 -92.06 -5.78 16.46
C ASP A 38 -91.29 -7.06 16.09
N ASN A 39 -90.77 -7.16 14.85
CA ASN A 39 -90.18 -8.36 14.24
C ASN A 39 -91.11 -9.59 14.17
N LEU A 40 -92.43 -9.43 14.29
CA LEU A 40 -93.43 -10.50 14.34
C LEU A 40 -94.55 -10.32 13.31
N THR A 41 -95.10 -9.11 13.20
CA THR A 41 -96.20 -8.81 12.28
C THR A 41 -95.71 -8.37 10.91
N CYS A 42 -96.48 -8.65 9.87
CA CYS A 42 -96.17 -8.28 8.49
C CYS A 42 -97.20 -7.26 8.01
N ARG A 43 -96.76 -6.07 7.63
CA ARG A 43 -97.60 -4.97 7.15
C ARG A 43 -97.25 -4.57 5.71
N ASN A 44 -98.23 -4.02 5.01
CA ASN A 44 -97.97 -3.35 3.73
C ASN A 44 -97.37 -1.97 4.02
N ILE A 45 -96.27 -1.60 3.37
CA ILE A 45 -95.63 -0.30 3.55
C ILE A 45 -96.07 0.65 2.45
N THR A 46 -96.85 1.66 2.84
CA THR A 46 -97.49 2.65 1.95
C THR A 46 -96.90 4.05 2.06
N SER A 47 -95.81 4.23 2.81
CA SER A 47 -95.17 5.53 3.05
C SER A 47 -93.68 5.39 3.29
N CYS A 48 -92.88 6.30 2.73
CA CYS A 48 -91.45 6.43 3.01
C CYS A 48 -91.13 6.70 4.49
N THR A 49 -92.04 7.29 5.26
CA THR A 49 -91.84 7.52 6.71
C THR A 49 -91.74 6.23 7.53
N LEU A 50 -92.15 5.09 6.95
CA LEU A 50 -92.24 3.80 7.63
C LEU A 50 -91.15 2.86 7.08
N ARG A 51 -90.07 2.67 7.86
CA ARG A 51 -88.87 1.90 7.45
C ARG A 51 -88.32 2.28 6.06
N ASN A 52 -88.23 3.58 5.75
CA ASN A 52 -87.77 4.10 4.43
C ASN A 52 -88.57 3.51 3.24
N GLY A 53 -89.86 3.23 3.40
CA GLY A 53 -90.67 2.57 2.36
C GLY A 53 -90.34 1.10 2.10
N GLY A 54 -89.38 0.53 2.83
CA GLY A 54 -88.73 -0.73 2.50
C GLY A 54 -87.59 -0.59 1.48
N CYS A 55 -87.15 0.63 1.16
CA CYS A 55 -86.03 0.92 0.27
C CYS A 55 -84.70 0.92 1.04
N GLU A 56 -83.62 0.43 0.41
CA GLU A 56 -82.29 0.40 1.03
C GLU A 56 -81.66 1.79 1.16
N HIS A 57 -81.68 2.60 0.10
CA HIS A 57 -81.10 3.95 0.09
C HIS A 57 -82.15 5.06 0.14
N VAL A 58 -82.77 5.39 -0.99
CA VAL A 58 -83.68 6.54 -1.12
C VAL A 58 -85.11 6.06 -1.32
N CYS A 59 -86.08 6.72 -0.68
CA CYS A 59 -87.49 6.50 -0.91
C CYS A 59 -88.17 7.80 -1.36
N THR A 60 -88.99 7.72 -2.40
CA THR A 60 -89.86 8.78 -2.88
C THR A 60 -91.30 8.28 -2.99
N MET A 61 -92.27 9.21 -2.99
CA MET A 61 -93.66 8.92 -3.31
C MET A 61 -93.96 9.37 -4.74
N THR A 62 -94.63 8.53 -5.52
CA THR A 62 -95.09 8.90 -6.87
C THR A 62 -96.32 9.81 -6.82
N ALA A 63 -96.70 10.42 -7.95
CA ALA A 63 -97.89 11.28 -8.03
C ALA A 63 -99.21 10.49 -7.77
N GLU A 64 -99.17 9.19 -8.00
CA GLU A 64 -100.26 8.22 -7.78
C GLU A 64 -100.27 7.69 -6.32
N GLY A 65 -99.36 8.16 -5.46
CA GLY A 65 -99.28 7.76 -4.06
C GLY A 65 -98.58 6.41 -3.81
N GLN A 66 -97.82 5.88 -4.77
CA GLN A 66 -97.04 4.66 -4.59
C GLN A 66 -95.65 4.94 -4.01
N VAL A 67 -95.07 3.96 -3.32
CA VAL A 67 -93.68 4.01 -2.84
C VAL A 67 -92.75 3.63 -4.00
N GLN A 68 -91.79 4.51 -4.31
CA GLN A 68 -90.73 4.26 -5.28
C GLN A 68 -89.37 4.32 -4.60
N CYS A 69 -88.53 3.31 -4.83
CA CYS A 69 -87.17 3.28 -4.34
C CYS A 69 -86.18 3.84 -5.36
N GLY A 70 -85.14 4.51 -4.86
CA GLY A 70 -84.01 5.02 -5.62
C GLY A 70 -82.69 4.74 -4.92
N CYS A 71 -81.59 4.83 -5.67
CA CYS A 71 -80.25 4.54 -5.19
C CYS A 71 -79.36 5.79 -5.25
N GLN A 72 -78.27 5.79 -4.47
CA GLN A 72 -77.26 6.84 -4.51
C GLN A 72 -76.39 6.72 -5.78
N ALA A 73 -75.58 7.74 -6.09
CA ALA A 73 -74.61 7.64 -7.19
C ALA A 73 -73.63 6.46 -6.95
N GLY A 74 -73.26 5.74 -8.01
CA GLY A 74 -72.51 4.47 -7.92
C GLY A 74 -73.38 3.22 -7.68
N TRP A 75 -74.70 3.37 -7.54
CA TRP A 75 -75.62 2.26 -7.23
C TRP A 75 -76.81 2.19 -8.20
N LYS A 76 -77.26 0.99 -8.54
CA LYS A 76 -78.46 0.72 -9.36
C LYS A 76 -79.48 -0.11 -8.59
N LEU A 77 -80.76 0.08 -8.90
CA LEU A 77 -81.84 -0.64 -8.23
C LEU A 77 -81.81 -2.14 -8.58
N GLY A 78 -81.99 -3.00 -7.58
CA GLY A 78 -82.03 -4.45 -7.71
C GLY A 78 -83.31 -4.96 -8.38
N GLY A 79 -83.31 -6.25 -8.73
CA GLY A 79 -84.47 -6.94 -9.33
C GLY A 79 -85.67 -7.11 -8.37
N ASP A 80 -85.48 -6.80 -7.08
CA ASP A 80 -86.52 -6.72 -6.04
C ASP A 80 -87.19 -5.32 -5.95
N THR A 81 -86.73 -4.37 -6.78
CA THR A 81 -87.08 -2.93 -6.79
C THR A 81 -86.92 -2.20 -5.47
N ARG A 82 -86.11 -2.72 -4.53
CA ARG A 82 -85.95 -2.18 -3.17
C ARG A 82 -84.50 -2.09 -2.69
N SER A 83 -83.70 -3.12 -2.98
CA SER A 83 -82.26 -3.11 -2.71
C SER A 83 -81.50 -2.32 -3.77
N CYS A 84 -80.31 -1.83 -3.41
CA CYS A 84 -79.40 -1.12 -4.29
C CYS A 84 -78.13 -1.94 -4.45
N VAL A 85 -77.85 -2.40 -5.67
CA VAL A 85 -76.61 -3.11 -5.99
C VAL A 85 -75.59 -2.16 -6.58
N ASP A 86 -74.34 -2.37 -6.19
CA ASP A 86 -73.19 -1.60 -6.65
C ASP A 86 -73.04 -1.64 -8.19
N VAL A 87 -72.64 -0.51 -8.78
CA VAL A 87 -72.36 -0.41 -10.22
C VAL A 87 -70.86 -0.58 -10.41
N ASN A 88 -70.43 -1.77 -10.78
CA ASN A 88 -69.01 -2.02 -11.06
C ASN A 88 -68.56 -1.30 -12.34
N GLU A 89 -68.10 -0.04 -12.25
CA GLU A 89 -67.64 0.75 -13.40
C GLU A 89 -66.35 0.19 -14.02
N CYS A 90 -65.57 -0.58 -13.25
CA CYS A 90 -64.43 -1.34 -13.77
C CYS A 90 -64.84 -2.57 -14.60
N GLY A 91 -66.12 -2.97 -14.56
CA GLY A 91 -66.67 -4.07 -15.37
C GLY A 91 -67.00 -3.67 -16.80
N ASP A 92 -67.03 -2.37 -17.12
CA ASP A 92 -67.26 -1.87 -18.47
C ASP A 92 -66.03 -2.02 -19.37
N PHE A 93 -66.27 -2.09 -20.68
CA PHE A 93 -65.24 -2.23 -21.73
C PHE A 93 -64.24 -1.04 -21.80
N THR A 94 -64.44 -0.02 -20.97
CA THR A 94 -63.60 1.18 -20.83
C THR A 94 -62.69 1.16 -19.59
N ASN A 95 -62.74 0.13 -18.73
CA ASN A 95 -61.93 0.03 -17.50
C ASN A 95 -62.14 1.26 -16.58
N GLY A 96 -63.38 1.72 -16.40
CA GLY A 96 -63.72 2.96 -15.68
C GLY A 96 -63.14 4.25 -16.30
N GLY A 97 -62.50 4.18 -17.47
CA GLY A 97 -61.69 5.26 -18.04
C GLY A 97 -60.24 5.32 -17.52
N CYS A 98 -59.85 4.43 -16.60
CA CYS A 98 -58.51 4.37 -16.03
C CYS A 98 -57.47 3.88 -17.05
N GLU A 99 -56.31 4.54 -17.13
CA GLU A 99 -55.23 4.19 -18.05
C GLU A 99 -54.67 2.78 -17.83
N GLN A 100 -54.55 2.35 -16.56
CA GLN A 100 -53.83 1.12 -16.21
C GLN A 100 -54.67 0.10 -15.44
N LEU A 101 -55.06 0.41 -14.20
CA LEU A 101 -55.93 -0.44 -13.37
C LEU A 101 -57.11 0.37 -12.85
N CYS A 102 -58.31 -0.21 -12.93
CA CYS A 102 -59.49 0.25 -12.22
C CYS A 102 -59.74 -0.68 -11.03
N VAL A 103 -60.02 -0.12 -9.86
CA VAL A 103 -60.39 -0.88 -8.65
C VAL A 103 -61.75 -0.40 -8.17
N ASN A 104 -62.71 -1.32 -8.12
CA ASN A 104 -64.10 -1.04 -7.78
C ASN A 104 -64.35 -1.17 -6.28
N HIS A 105 -65.07 -0.22 -5.69
CA HIS A 105 -65.46 -0.22 -4.27
C HIS A 105 -66.96 0.12 -4.14
N PRO A 106 -67.61 -0.21 -3.01
CA PRO A 106 -69.04 0.08 -2.82
C PRO A 106 -69.36 1.58 -2.97
N GLY A 107 -70.12 1.94 -4.01
CA GLY A 107 -70.48 3.32 -4.34
C GLY A 107 -69.50 4.06 -5.25
N GLY A 108 -68.53 3.36 -5.85
CA GLY A 108 -67.72 3.86 -6.95
C GLY A 108 -66.27 3.36 -6.98
N PHE A 109 -65.66 3.47 -8.15
CA PHE A 109 -64.28 3.07 -8.43
C PHE A 109 -63.20 4.11 -8.09
N ASN A 110 -61.95 3.65 -8.01
CA ASN A 110 -60.77 4.50 -8.19
C ASN A 110 -59.77 3.90 -9.18
N CYS A 111 -59.00 4.77 -9.83
CA CYS A 111 -57.90 4.37 -10.71
C CYS A 111 -56.62 4.13 -9.91
N SER A 112 -55.82 3.17 -10.37
CA SER A 112 -54.50 2.86 -9.82
C SER A 112 -53.52 2.49 -10.93
N CYS A 113 -52.24 2.52 -10.61
CA CYS A 113 -51.15 2.32 -11.57
C CYS A 113 -50.39 1.02 -11.27
N ARG A 114 -49.65 0.53 -12.27
CA ARG A 114 -48.77 -0.64 -12.14
C ARG A 114 -47.54 -0.29 -11.31
N GLU A 115 -46.81 -1.31 -10.87
CA GLU A 115 -45.54 -1.13 -10.15
C GLU A 115 -44.59 -0.21 -10.94
N GLY A 116 -44.00 0.77 -10.25
CA GLY A 116 -43.14 1.78 -10.87
C GLY A 116 -43.88 2.94 -11.55
N TYR A 117 -45.21 3.03 -11.43
CA TYR A 117 -46.02 4.18 -11.87
C TYR A 117 -46.82 4.75 -10.69
N GLU A 118 -47.09 6.06 -10.72
CA GLU A 118 -47.96 6.76 -9.76
C GLU A 118 -49.07 7.52 -10.48
N VAL A 119 -50.19 7.76 -9.78
CA VAL A 119 -51.34 8.50 -10.32
C VAL A 119 -51.00 9.99 -10.48
N GLN A 120 -51.40 10.62 -11.58
CA GLN A 120 -51.14 12.04 -11.80
C GLN A 120 -52.04 12.92 -10.92
N THR A 121 -51.51 14.05 -10.45
CA THR A 121 -52.25 15.02 -9.61
C THR A 121 -53.36 15.75 -10.36
N ASP A 122 -53.20 15.89 -11.68
CA ASP A 122 -54.00 16.79 -12.50
C ASP A 122 -55.12 16.04 -13.24
N ASP A 123 -54.92 14.74 -13.48
CA ASP A 123 -55.92 13.80 -14.00
C ASP A 123 -55.73 12.44 -13.28
N PRO A 124 -56.61 12.09 -12.32
CA PRO A 124 -56.47 10.85 -11.54
C PRO A 124 -56.73 9.58 -12.37
N THR A 125 -57.17 9.69 -13.64
CA THR A 125 -57.27 8.53 -14.55
C THR A 125 -55.93 8.15 -15.18
N LYS A 126 -54.93 9.03 -15.10
CA LYS A 126 -53.60 8.87 -15.72
C LYS A 126 -52.54 8.45 -14.74
N CYS A 127 -51.56 7.74 -15.28
CA CYS A 127 -50.35 7.35 -14.57
C CYS A 127 -49.16 8.13 -15.13
N ARG A 128 -48.12 8.30 -14.31
CA ARG A 128 -46.78 8.73 -14.74
C ARG A 128 -45.74 7.76 -14.22
N PRO A 129 -44.66 7.47 -14.98
CA PRO A 129 -43.59 6.60 -14.50
C PRO A 129 -42.83 7.27 -13.36
N VAL A 130 -42.42 6.46 -12.38
CA VAL A 130 -41.58 6.87 -11.26
C VAL A 130 -40.13 6.52 -11.60
N CYS A 131 -39.23 7.47 -11.36
CA CYS A 131 -37.79 7.28 -11.43
C CYS A 131 -37.19 7.65 -10.07
N ASP A 132 -36.66 6.66 -9.33
CA ASP A 132 -35.92 6.85 -8.08
C ASP A 132 -34.52 6.20 -8.19
N PRO A 133 -33.43 6.98 -8.21
CA PRO A 133 -33.38 8.45 -8.13
C PRO A 133 -33.95 9.13 -9.39
N PRO A 134 -34.42 10.40 -9.26
CA PRO A 134 -34.98 11.15 -10.38
C PRO A 134 -33.95 11.44 -11.48
N CYS A 135 -34.43 11.54 -12.72
CA CYS A 135 -33.61 11.82 -13.89
C CYS A 135 -32.86 13.15 -13.75
N GLN A 136 -31.54 13.11 -13.90
CA GLN A 136 -30.65 14.27 -13.77
C GLN A 136 -30.60 15.08 -15.07
N ASN A 137 -29.98 16.26 -15.02
CA ASN A 137 -29.61 17.05 -16.21
C ASN A 137 -30.75 17.31 -17.22
N TYR A 138 -31.98 17.50 -16.73
CA TYR A 138 -33.21 17.69 -17.53
C TYR A 138 -33.64 16.47 -18.36
N GLY A 139 -33.24 15.25 -17.96
CA GLY A 139 -33.82 14.01 -18.48
C GLY A 139 -35.29 13.83 -18.09
N VAL A 140 -36.04 13.09 -18.90
CA VAL A 140 -37.47 12.83 -18.72
C VAL A 140 -37.67 11.37 -18.35
N CYS A 141 -38.40 11.08 -17.27
CA CYS A 141 -38.78 9.71 -16.93
C CYS A 141 -39.84 9.21 -17.93
N VAL A 142 -39.52 8.18 -18.72
CA VAL A 142 -40.38 7.66 -19.81
C VAL A 142 -40.95 6.26 -19.50
N ALA A 143 -40.30 5.51 -18.61
CA ALA A 143 -40.79 4.26 -18.03
C ALA A 143 -40.19 4.10 -16.61
N PRO A 144 -40.63 3.14 -15.78
CA PRO A 144 -40.11 2.96 -14.43
C PRO A 144 -38.58 2.90 -14.39
N ASN A 145 -37.96 3.80 -13.62
CA ASN A 145 -36.49 3.98 -13.53
C ASN A 145 -35.76 4.11 -14.89
N SER A 146 -36.45 4.56 -15.93
CA SER A 146 -35.93 4.73 -17.29
C SER A 146 -36.08 6.18 -17.74
N CYS A 147 -34.95 6.83 -17.98
CA CYS A 147 -34.88 8.23 -18.40
C CYS A 147 -34.51 8.34 -19.89
N ASP A 148 -35.24 9.17 -20.64
CA ASP A 148 -34.72 9.75 -21.88
C ASP A 148 -33.78 10.92 -21.54
N CYS A 149 -32.62 10.99 -22.20
CA CYS A 149 -31.47 11.77 -21.74
C CYS A 149 -30.94 12.74 -22.81
N PRO A 150 -30.77 14.04 -22.48
CA PRO A 150 -30.26 15.02 -23.44
C PRO A 150 -28.86 14.68 -24.00
N PRO A 151 -28.58 15.04 -25.28
CA PRO A 151 -27.30 14.74 -25.92
C PRO A 151 -26.07 15.25 -25.15
N GLY A 152 -25.27 14.30 -24.65
CA GLY A 152 -24.08 14.56 -23.84
C GLY A 152 -24.13 14.02 -22.41
N TYR A 153 -25.22 13.36 -22.02
CA TYR A 153 -25.38 12.66 -20.73
C TYR A 153 -25.72 11.16 -20.91
N PRO A 154 -24.79 10.33 -21.42
CA PRO A 154 -25.06 8.92 -21.73
C PRO A 154 -25.01 7.97 -20.52
N GLY A 155 -24.84 8.50 -19.30
CA GLY A 155 -24.83 7.69 -18.07
C GLY A 155 -26.24 7.39 -17.56
N VAL A 156 -26.36 6.35 -16.73
CA VAL A 156 -27.63 5.97 -16.07
C VAL A 156 -28.22 7.15 -15.28
N GLY A 157 -29.55 7.29 -15.30
CA GLY A 157 -30.23 8.46 -14.71
C GLY A 157 -29.87 9.80 -15.35
N CYS A 158 -29.37 9.80 -16.59
CA CYS A 158 -28.82 10.96 -17.30
C CYS A 158 -27.63 11.61 -16.57
N SER A 159 -26.76 10.79 -15.98
CA SER A 159 -25.50 11.23 -15.41
C SER A 159 -24.46 11.58 -16.48
N ALA A 160 -23.51 12.46 -16.15
CA ALA A 160 -22.39 12.79 -17.01
C ALA A 160 -21.36 11.64 -16.99
N MET A 161 -21.20 10.94 -18.11
CA MET A 161 -20.28 9.82 -18.25
C MET A 161 -19.28 10.09 -19.39
N CYS A 162 -18.00 9.87 -19.10
CA CYS A 162 -16.89 10.16 -20.00
C CYS A 162 -16.21 8.86 -20.44
N SER A 163 -15.80 8.80 -21.71
CA SER A 163 -15.07 7.68 -22.31
C SER A 163 -13.97 8.24 -23.23
N PRO A 164 -12.68 8.08 -22.90
CA PRO A 164 -12.13 7.45 -21.69
C PRO A 164 -12.52 8.19 -20.39
N PRO A 165 -12.44 7.53 -19.22
CA PRO A 165 -12.68 8.17 -17.93
C PRO A 165 -11.60 9.21 -17.61
N CYS A 166 -11.98 10.23 -16.84
CA CYS A 166 -11.10 11.31 -16.41
C CYS A 166 -9.96 10.78 -15.53
N ALA A 167 -8.71 11.14 -15.85
CA ALA A 167 -7.56 10.76 -15.03
C ALA A 167 -7.43 11.60 -13.75
N HIS A 168 -6.61 11.09 -12.82
CA HIS A 168 -6.20 11.78 -11.59
C HIS A 168 -7.34 12.26 -10.67
N GLY A 169 -8.54 11.68 -10.81
CA GLY A 169 -9.72 12.05 -10.01
C GLY A 169 -10.52 13.23 -10.57
N GLY A 170 -10.33 13.61 -11.84
CA GLY A 170 -11.16 14.63 -12.50
C GLY A 170 -12.64 14.24 -12.59
N THR A 171 -13.52 15.23 -12.51
CA THR A 171 -14.98 15.02 -12.56
C THR A 171 -15.47 15.08 -14.00
N CYS A 172 -16.24 14.09 -14.46
CA CYS A 172 -16.85 14.14 -15.79
C CYS A 172 -17.95 15.21 -15.88
N MET A 173 -17.93 15.99 -16.96
CA MET A 173 -18.94 16.99 -17.30
C MET A 173 -19.60 16.63 -18.65
N ARG A 174 -20.69 17.34 -18.99
CA ARG A 174 -21.43 17.15 -20.24
C ARG A 174 -20.53 17.09 -21.48
N ARG A 175 -20.91 16.29 -22.48
CA ARG A 175 -20.19 16.14 -23.76
C ARG A 175 -18.75 15.64 -23.64
N ASN A 176 -18.49 14.67 -22.75
CA ASN A 176 -17.21 13.96 -22.65
C ASN A 176 -16.02 14.89 -22.33
N MET A 177 -16.23 15.86 -21.43
CA MET A 177 -15.22 16.83 -21.00
C MET A 177 -14.95 16.69 -19.51
N CYS A 178 -13.70 16.58 -19.08
CA CYS A 178 -13.36 16.49 -17.66
C CYS A 178 -13.08 17.87 -17.04
N LEU A 179 -13.58 18.08 -15.82
CA LEU A 179 -13.12 19.13 -14.91
C LEU A 179 -11.92 18.59 -14.14
N CYS A 180 -10.75 19.20 -14.33
CA CYS A 180 -9.49 18.70 -13.79
C CYS A 180 -9.21 19.24 -12.37
N PRO A 181 -8.58 18.44 -11.49
CA PRO A 181 -8.05 18.93 -10.23
C PRO A 181 -6.82 19.82 -10.46
N SER A 182 -6.45 20.61 -9.44
CA SER A 182 -5.30 21.51 -9.47
C SER A 182 -4.02 20.82 -9.95
N GLY A 183 -3.27 21.50 -10.82
CA GLY A 183 -2.06 20.95 -11.44
C GLY A 183 -2.29 19.95 -12.58
N TRP A 184 -3.52 19.82 -13.11
CA TRP A 184 -3.83 19.00 -14.27
C TRP A 184 -4.68 19.74 -15.32
N THR A 185 -4.52 19.38 -16.59
CA THR A 185 -5.23 19.98 -17.73
C THR A 185 -5.42 19.02 -18.91
N GLY A 186 -6.07 19.50 -19.98
CA GLY A 186 -6.48 18.73 -21.14
C GLY A 186 -7.80 17.99 -20.93
N ALA A 187 -8.46 17.59 -22.03
CA ALA A 187 -9.84 17.09 -22.02
C ALA A 187 -10.11 15.89 -21.09
N GLY A 188 -9.08 15.06 -20.83
CA GLY A 188 -9.11 13.90 -19.92
C GLY A 188 -8.24 14.03 -18.66
N CYS A 189 -7.70 15.23 -18.37
CA CYS A 189 -6.83 15.49 -17.20
C CYS A 189 -5.51 14.70 -17.16
N HIS A 190 -4.97 14.33 -18.33
CA HIS A 190 -3.71 13.60 -18.47
C HIS A 190 -2.47 14.50 -18.49
N THR A 191 -2.62 15.81 -18.75
CA THR A 191 -1.49 16.73 -18.89
C THR A 191 -1.21 17.40 -17.55
N ALA A 192 -0.03 17.15 -16.97
CA ALA A 192 0.40 17.81 -15.75
C ALA A 192 0.71 19.30 -15.99
N VAL A 193 0.45 20.13 -14.99
CA VAL A 193 0.76 21.56 -14.93
C VAL A 193 1.56 21.84 -13.67
N CYS A 194 2.78 22.33 -13.84
CA CYS A 194 3.66 22.77 -12.75
C CYS A 194 3.59 24.30 -12.67
N GLU A 195 3.26 24.86 -11.51
CA GLU A 195 3.14 26.32 -11.32
C GLU A 195 4.50 27.03 -11.52
N LEU A 196 5.58 26.37 -11.09
CA LEU A 196 6.95 26.76 -11.41
C LEU A 196 7.50 25.84 -12.52
N PRO A 197 8.12 26.39 -13.58
CA PRO A 197 8.63 25.60 -14.68
C PRO A 197 9.86 24.77 -14.26
N CYS A 198 9.91 23.52 -14.73
CA CYS A 198 11.05 22.64 -14.52
C CYS A 198 12.33 23.23 -15.14
N ALA A 199 13.38 23.42 -14.34
CA ALA A 199 14.64 23.96 -14.80
C ALA A 199 15.47 22.93 -15.57
N ASN A 200 16.54 23.40 -16.24
CA ASN A 200 17.58 22.57 -16.84
C ASN A 200 17.08 21.49 -17.83
N GLY A 201 15.93 21.71 -18.48
CA GLY A 201 15.34 20.76 -19.43
C GLY A 201 14.52 19.63 -18.78
N GLY A 202 14.21 19.72 -17.48
CA GLY A 202 13.29 18.80 -16.82
C GLY A 202 11.87 18.85 -17.41
N ARG A 203 11.13 17.75 -17.29
CA ARG A 203 9.75 17.63 -17.79
C ARG A 203 8.75 17.61 -16.64
N CYS A 204 7.71 18.43 -16.68
CA CYS A 204 6.61 18.34 -15.72
C CYS A 204 5.85 17.01 -15.94
N VAL A 205 5.73 16.19 -14.89
CA VAL A 205 5.04 14.88 -14.92
C VAL A 205 3.93 14.75 -13.87
N GLY A 206 3.85 15.68 -12.92
CA GLY A 206 2.74 15.85 -11.98
C GLY A 206 2.81 17.23 -11.32
N PRO A 207 1.82 17.61 -10.50
CA PRO A 207 1.86 18.84 -9.71
C PRO A 207 3.16 18.91 -8.89
N GLU A 208 3.86 20.04 -8.95
CA GLU A 208 5.19 20.28 -8.34
C GLU A 208 6.28 19.22 -8.66
N THR A 209 6.05 18.33 -9.63
CA THR A 209 6.84 17.11 -9.84
C THR A 209 7.48 17.12 -11.23
N CYS A 210 8.76 17.50 -11.28
CA CYS A 210 9.57 17.42 -12.50
C CYS A 210 10.36 16.10 -12.59
N GLN A 211 10.29 15.46 -13.75
CA GLN A 211 11.24 14.43 -14.16
C GLN A 211 12.52 15.13 -14.65
N CYS A 212 13.62 14.96 -13.91
CA CYS A 212 14.89 15.61 -14.22
C CYS A 212 15.77 14.83 -15.19
N PRO A 213 16.68 15.50 -15.92
CA PRO A 213 17.81 14.85 -16.57
C PRO A 213 18.73 14.17 -15.54
N SER A 214 19.53 13.19 -15.98
CA SER A 214 20.43 12.41 -15.13
C SER A 214 21.41 13.23 -14.28
N ASP A 215 21.72 14.45 -14.71
CA ASP A 215 22.68 15.35 -14.10
C ASP A 215 22.07 16.31 -13.05
N TYR A 216 20.75 16.27 -12.82
CA TYR A 216 20.04 17.16 -11.90
C TYR A 216 19.03 16.43 -11.01
N THR A 217 18.70 17.05 -9.88
CA THR A 217 17.72 16.51 -8.91
C THR A 217 16.95 17.63 -8.20
N GLY A 218 16.12 17.27 -7.21
CA GLY A 218 15.15 18.15 -6.57
C GLY A 218 13.88 18.34 -7.41
N SER A 219 12.78 18.80 -6.78
CA SER A 219 11.44 18.88 -7.39
C SER A 219 11.35 19.73 -8.65
N GLN A 220 12.23 20.73 -8.81
CA GLN A 220 12.32 21.62 -9.98
C GLN A 220 13.58 21.39 -10.83
N CYS A 221 14.36 20.32 -10.57
CA CYS A 221 15.62 20.02 -11.29
C CYS A 221 16.72 21.09 -11.14
N LEU A 222 16.70 21.83 -10.03
CA LEU A 222 17.60 22.95 -9.75
C LEU A 222 18.92 22.55 -9.08
N THR A 223 19.00 21.39 -8.41
CA THR A 223 20.24 20.96 -7.75
C THR A 223 21.07 20.07 -8.67
N PRO A 224 22.32 20.44 -9.01
CA PRO A 224 23.18 19.61 -9.84
C PRO A 224 23.62 18.35 -9.08
N LEU A 225 23.76 17.25 -9.82
CA LEU A 225 24.22 15.98 -9.28
C LEU A 225 25.73 15.83 -9.47
N CYS A 226 26.41 15.39 -8.41
CA CYS A 226 27.81 15.00 -8.45
C CYS A 226 27.92 13.50 -8.19
N THR A 227 28.27 12.72 -9.21
CA THR A 227 28.51 11.26 -9.13
C THR A 227 29.98 10.94 -9.48
N PRO A 228 30.80 10.41 -8.56
CA PRO A 228 30.54 10.21 -7.12
C PRO A 228 30.35 11.52 -6.34
N ALA A 229 29.75 11.43 -5.16
CA ALA A 229 29.52 12.59 -4.29
C ALA A 229 30.83 13.29 -3.88
N CYS A 230 30.76 14.60 -3.63
CA CYS A 230 31.87 15.39 -3.10
C CYS A 230 32.25 14.90 -1.69
N GLN A 231 33.54 14.67 -1.45
CA GLN A 231 34.05 14.16 -0.18
C GLN A 231 34.41 15.30 0.78
N ASN A 232 34.71 14.95 2.04
CA ASN A 232 35.31 15.84 3.04
C ASN A 232 34.63 17.21 3.25
N GLY A 233 33.30 17.26 3.08
CA GLY A 233 32.51 18.50 3.25
C GLY A 233 32.54 19.45 2.03
N GLY A 234 32.94 18.97 0.86
CA GLY A 234 32.75 19.70 -0.40
C GLY A 234 31.28 19.77 -0.83
N ARG A 235 30.89 20.86 -1.48
CA ARG A 235 29.53 21.09 -2.01
C ARG A 235 29.51 20.93 -3.53
N CYS A 236 28.56 20.17 -4.07
CA CYS A 236 28.28 20.18 -5.51
C CYS A 236 27.71 21.56 -5.90
N VAL A 237 28.37 22.25 -6.83
CA VAL A 237 27.98 23.63 -7.26
C VAL A 237 27.55 23.70 -8.72
N ASP A 238 28.01 22.74 -9.53
CA ASP A 238 27.61 22.53 -10.92
C ASP A 238 27.75 21.02 -11.22
N VAL A 239 27.27 20.55 -12.37
CA VAL A 239 27.26 19.13 -12.75
C VAL A 239 28.66 18.53 -12.60
N ASN A 240 28.78 17.54 -11.71
CA ASN A 240 30.04 16.86 -11.40
C ASN A 240 31.21 17.78 -10.92
N ASN A 241 30.91 19.01 -10.49
CA ASN A 241 31.87 20.02 -10.03
C ASN A 241 31.72 20.30 -8.52
N CYS A 242 32.76 19.99 -7.74
CA CYS A 242 32.77 20.11 -6.29
C CYS A 242 33.56 21.34 -5.81
N MET A 243 32.88 22.27 -5.15
CA MET A 243 33.52 23.34 -4.38
C MET A 243 34.02 22.77 -3.04
N CYS A 244 35.33 22.75 -2.85
CA CYS A 244 35.96 22.19 -1.66
C CYS A 244 36.06 23.20 -0.51
N THR A 245 35.82 22.71 0.72
CA THR A 245 35.99 23.48 1.96
C THR A 245 37.32 23.12 2.63
N GLY A 246 37.74 23.90 3.64
CA GLY A 246 38.89 23.55 4.49
C GLY A 246 40.25 23.38 3.79
N GLY A 247 40.39 23.86 2.55
CA GLY A 247 41.62 23.73 1.74
C GLY A 247 41.77 22.39 1.00
N TRP A 248 40.81 21.47 1.09
CA TRP A 248 40.83 20.19 0.36
C TRP A 248 40.88 20.41 -1.16
N GLN A 249 41.52 19.49 -1.88
CA GLN A 249 41.81 19.62 -3.31
C GLN A 249 41.36 18.39 -4.13
N GLY A 250 41.48 18.49 -5.45
CA GLY A 250 41.04 17.47 -6.41
C GLY A 250 39.56 17.57 -6.74
N ALA A 251 39.17 17.00 -7.89
CA ALA A 251 37.84 17.19 -8.50
C ALA A 251 36.64 16.74 -7.63
N ARG A 252 36.85 15.96 -6.57
CA ARG A 252 35.82 15.55 -5.60
C ARG A 252 36.23 15.83 -4.15
N CYS A 253 37.17 16.76 -3.94
CA CYS A 253 37.69 17.15 -2.62
C CYS A 253 38.37 15.98 -1.86
N GLN A 254 38.94 15.03 -2.60
CA GLN A 254 39.54 13.81 -2.07
C GLN A 254 41.02 13.94 -1.65
N ILE A 255 41.68 15.05 -2.01
CA ILE A 255 43.11 15.28 -1.73
C ILE A 255 43.25 16.12 -0.46
N GLU A 256 43.87 15.54 0.57
CA GLU A 256 44.16 16.21 1.85
C GLU A 256 45.12 17.41 1.63
N PRO A 257 44.84 18.60 2.21
CA PRO A 257 45.76 19.73 2.09
C PRO A 257 47.07 19.47 2.85
N VAL A 258 48.19 19.62 2.16
CA VAL A 258 49.53 19.52 2.75
C VAL A 258 49.88 20.83 3.47
N GLN A 259 49.21 21.07 4.61
CA GLN A 259 49.37 22.29 5.40
C GLN A 259 49.70 21.98 6.87
N CYS A 260 50.97 22.18 7.23
CA CYS A 260 51.43 22.13 8.61
C CYS A 260 51.42 23.56 9.19
N GLN A 261 50.46 23.87 10.07
CA GLN A 261 50.34 25.20 10.71
C GLN A 261 51.54 25.54 11.59
N LYS A 262 52.20 24.51 12.13
CA LYS A 262 53.53 24.60 12.73
C LYS A 262 54.52 23.91 11.77
N PRO A 263 55.64 24.53 11.38
CA PRO A 263 56.59 23.92 10.46
C PRO A 263 57.22 22.67 11.09
N CYS A 264 57.44 21.65 10.25
CA CYS A 264 58.15 20.44 10.62
C CYS A 264 59.57 20.77 11.12
N ARG A 265 59.94 20.25 12.28
CA ARG A 265 61.27 20.45 12.86
C ARG A 265 62.27 19.43 12.32
N ASN A 266 63.55 19.67 12.60
CA ASN A 266 64.64 18.71 12.38
C ASN A 266 64.73 18.14 10.94
N GLY A 267 64.34 18.92 9.93
CA GLY A 267 64.37 18.50 8.51
C GLY A 267 63.21 17.61 8.07
N GLY A 268 62.12 17.52 8.84
CA GLY A 268 60.89 16.84 8.41
C GLY A 268 60.20 17.52 7.23
N VAL A 269 59.54 16.73 6.37
CA VAL A 269 58.75 17.22 5.22
C VAL A 269 57.27 17.17 5.56
N CYS A 270 56.51 18.25 5.33
CA CYS A 270 55.06 18.24 5.55
C CYS A 270 54.36 17.32 4.54
N VAL A 271 53.43 16.47 5.00
CA VAL A 271 52.74 15.46 4.17
C VAL A 271 51.24 15.32 4.51
N GLY A 272 50.63 16.34 5.12
CA GLY A 272 49.21 16.38 5.52
C GLY A 272 48.97 17.46 6.58
N ILE A 273 47.75 17.54 7.11
CA ILE A 273 47.39 18.56 8.12
C ILE A 273 48.17 18.31 9.41
N ASN A 274 49.13 19.19 9.72
CA ASN A 274 50.07 19.04 10.85
C ASN A 274 50.78 17.67 10.94
N ARG A 275 50.95 16.98 9.79
CA ARG A 275 51.56 15.64 9.71
C ARG A 275 52.90 15.72 8.97
N CYS A 276 54.00 15.51 9.68
CA CYS A 276 55.35 15.56 9.12
C CYS A 276 55.94 14.15 8.88
N ARG A 277 56.62 13.97 7.75
CA ARG A 277 57.48 12.82 7.45
C ARG A 277 58.89 13.10 7.97
N CYS A 278 59.28 12.41 9.03
CA CYS A 278 60.54 12.66 9.72
C CYS A 278 61.75 11.97 9.07
N PRO A 279 62.95 12.58 9.11
CA PRO A 279 64.19 11.91 8.76
C PRO A 279 64.60 10.87 9.82
N LYS A 280 65.54 10.00 9.46
CA LYS A 280 66.04 8.93 10.34
C LYS A 280 66.54 9.51 11.66
N GLY A 281 66.05 8.97 12.79
CA GLY A 281 66.42 9.40 14.14
C GLY A 281 65.45 10.37 14.81
N PHE A 282 64.36 10.79 14.15
CA PHE A 282 63.34 11.68 14.72
C PHE A 282 61.93 11.08 14.59
N THR A 283 61.05 11.44 15.54
CA THR A 283 59.64 11.03 15.58
C THR A 283 58.79 12.12 16.26
N GLY A 284 57.48 11.89 16.39
CA GLY A 284 56.49 12.91 16.75
C GLY A 284 55.81 13.53 15.53
N SER A 285 54.68 14.21 15.73
CA SER A 285 53.83 14.69 14.62
C SER A 285 54.48 15.83 13.81
N LEU A 286 55.35 16.60 14.45
CA LEU A 286 56.16 17.68 13.88
C LEU A 286 57.66 17.35 13.84
N CYS A 287 58.02 16.07 14.02
CA CYS A 287 59.41 15.58 14.12
C CYS A 287 60.21 16.20 15.28
N GLU A 288 59.50 16.60 16.34
CA GLU A 288 60.02 17.32 17.50
C GLU A 288 60.85 16.47 18.46
N THR A 289 60.63 15.14 18.50
CA THR A 289 61.37 14.25 19.39
C THR A 289 62.53 13.56 18.67
N ALA A 290 63.72 13.62 19.27
CA ALA A 290 64.87 12.84 18.83
C ALA A 290 64.83 11.44 19.49
N VAL A 291 65.04 10.38 18.71
CA VAL A 291 65.08 8.99 19.19
C VAL A 291 66.47 8.73 19.80
N ILE A 292 66.64 9.16 21.05
CA ILE A 292 67.92 9.09 21.77
C ILE A 292 68.04 7.74 22.51
N THR A 293 67.12 7.45 23.44
CA THR A 293 67.05 6.17 24.18
C THR A 293 65.62 5.90 24.68
N PRO A 294 65.19 4.63 24.80
CA PRO A 294 65.85 3.42 24.28
C PRO A 294 65.84 3.38 22.75
N CYS A 295 66.71 2.56 22.16
CA CYS A 295 66.69 2.29 20.72
C CYS A 295 65.36 1.64 20.34
N VAL A 296 64.75 2.10 19.23
CA VAL A 296 63.50 1.55 18.68
C VAL A 296 63.73 1.22 17.20
N PRO A 297 63.68 -0.06 16.77
CA PRO A 297 63.61 -1.27 17.60
C PRO A 297 64.83 -1.44 18.51
N PRO A 298 64.70 -2.17 19.64
CA PRO A 298 65.80 -2.39 20.58
C PRO A 298 66.95 -3.19 19.97
N CYS A 299 68.16 -2.92 20.46
CA CYS A 299 69.34 -3.73 20.18
C CYS A 299 69.19 -5.11 20.85
N GLN A 300 69.55 -6.19 20.16
CA GLN A 300 69.40 -7.56 20.67
C GLN A 300 70.70 -8.09 21.31
N HIS A 301 70.62 -9.26 21.95
CA HIS A 301 71.76 -9.99 22.53
C HIS A 301 72.66 -9.17 23.50
N GLY A 302 72.07 -8.23 24.25
CA GLY A 302 72.79 -7.40 25.22
C GLY A 302 73.60 -6.26 24.60
N ALA A 303 73.40 -5.96 23.31
CA ALA A 303 74.08 -4.86 22.63
C ALA A 303 73.66 -3.48 23.15
N THR A 304 74.63 -2.56 23.25
CA THR A 304 74.40 -1.23 23.82
C THR A 304 73.83 -0.28 22.77
N CYS A 305 72.74 0.39 23.13
CA CYS A 305 72.16 1.46 22.33
C CYS A 305 73.05 2.72 22.39
N CYS A 306 73.39 3.24 21.22
CA CYS A 306 74.22 4.43 21.04
C CYS A 306 73.42 5.56 20.36
N PRO A 307 73.90 6.83 20.44
CA PRO A 307 73.24 7.96 19.81
C PRO A 307 72.89 7.74 18.33
N HIS A 308 71.85 8.45 17.88
CA HIS A 308 71.24 8.31 16.55
C HIS A 308 70.63 6.92 16.26
N ASN A 309 70.17 6.21 17.30
CA ASN A 309 69.50 4.90 17.17
C ASN A 309 70.39 3.87 16.44
N THR A 310 71.66 3.80 16.86
CA THR A 310 72.67 2.83 16.43
C THR A 310 72.95 1.84 17.56
N CYS A 311 73.42 0.63 17.24
CA CYS A 311 73.73 -0.40 18.24
C CYS A 311 75.21 -0.78 18.15
N THR A 312 75.90 -0.85 19.28
CA THR A 312 77.25 -1.43 19.37
C THR A 312 77.15 -2.90 19.76
N CYS A 313 77.62 -3.77 18.87
CA CYS A 313 77.45 -5.21 18.98
C CYS A 313 78.58 -5.86 19.81
N PRO A 314 78.26 -6.67 20.84
CA PRO A 314 79.27 -7.44 21.56
C PRO A 314 79.90 -8.51 20.66
N GLU A 315 81.10 -8.98 21.01
CA GLU A 315 81.80 -10.01 20.26
C GLU A 315 80.93 -11.26 20.06
N GLY A 316 80.99 -11.82 18.84
CA GLY A 316 80.10 -12.91 18.44
C GLY A 316 78.76 -12.46 17.85
N THR A 317 78.47 -11.15 17.74
CA THR A 317 77.24 -10.63 17.10
C THR A 317 77.52 -9.57 16.03
N ALA A 318 76.59 -9.47 15.05
CA ALA A 318 76.64 -8.55 13.93
C ALA A 318 75.21 -8.22 13.43
N GLY A 319 75.09 -7.27 12.50
CA GLY A 319 73.81 -6.78 11.98
C GLY A 319 73.51 -5.35 12.43
N LEU A 320 72.38 -4.79 11.98
CA LEU A 320 72.04 -3.37 12.27
C LEU A 320 71.46 -3.15 13.68
N ARG A 321 71.06 -4.24 14.35
CA ARG A 321 70.54 -4.34 15.71
C ARG A 321 71.18 -5.48 16.49
N CYS A 322 72.34 -5.97 16.02
CA CYS A 322 73.09 -7.10 16.60
C CYS A 322 72.30 -8.41 16.62
N GLU A 323 71.41 -8.57 15.63
CA GLU A 323 70.45 -9.67 15.44
C GLU A 323 71.09 -10.98 14.98
N ARG A 324 72.30 -10.95 14.41
CA ARG A 324 72.95 -12.11 13.78
C ARG A 324 74.20 -12.54 14.54
N LEU A 325 74.19 -13.75 15.09
CA LEU A 325 75.36 -14.37 15.71
C LEU A 325 76.42 -14.74 14.64
N THR A 326 77.70 -14.48 14.92
CA THR A 326 78.83 -14.67 14.00
C THR A 326 80.09 -15.12 14.72
N CYS A 327 80.54 -16.36 14.50
CA CYS A 327 81.83 -16.85 15.01
C CYS A 327 82.99 -16.49 14.05
N PRO A 328 84.19 -16.11 14.54
CA PRO A 328 85.35 -15.88 13.70
C PRO A 328 85.89 -17.19 13.13
N VAL A 329 86.21 -17.21 11.83
CA VAL A 329 86.79 -18.39 11.15
C VAL A 329 88.31 -18.27 11.16
N VAL A 330 88.96 -19.00 12.05
CA VAL A 330 90.42 -19.15 12.04
C VAL A 330 90.80 -20.30 11.11
N THR A 331 91.47 -19.99 10.00
CA THR A 331 92.05 -20.99 9.10
C THR A 331 93.50 -21.29 9.48
N MET A 332 93.88 -22.56 9.45
CA MET A 332 95.26 -23.01 9.63
C MET A 332 95.60 -24.03 8.54
N VAL A 333 96.81 -23.91 7.97
CA VAL A 333 97.27 -24.77 6.88
C VAL A 333 98.13 -25.89 7.45
N VAL A 334 97.75 -27.14 7.20
CA VAL A 334 98.55 -28.32 7.53
C VAL A 334 98.62 -29.22 6.30
N SER A 335 99.83 -29.56 5.87
CA SER A 335 100.06 -30.43 4.72
C SER A 335 99.95 -31.91 5.11
N ALA A 336 99.12 -32.64 4.38
CA ALA A 336 99.05 -34.09 4.41
C ALA A 336 99.23 -34.61 2.98
N ALA A 337 99.98 -35.70 2.82
CA ALA A 337 100.18 -36.28 1.49
C ALA A 337 98.89 -36.91 0.94
N ARG A 338 98.86 -37.10 -0.40
CA ARG A 338 98.05 -38.08 -1.19
C ARG A 338 96.54 -37.83 -1.46
N ALA A 339 95.93 -38.74 -2.24
CA ALA A 339 94.63 -38.61 -2.92
C ALA A 339 93.82 -39.95 -3.10
N VAL A 340 92.47 -39.92 -3.23
CA VAL A 340 91.43 -41.01 -3.32
C VAL A 340 90.70 -41.41 -2.00
N ARG A 341 89.36 -41.48 -1.88
CA ARG A 341 88.20 -40.92 -2.67
C ARG A 341 86.90 -40.81 -1.82
N LYS A 342 85.96 -39.97 -2.31
CA LYS A 342 84.55 -39.69 -1.92
C LYS A 342 84.04 -40.16 -0.54
N ALA A 343 83.52 -39.20 0.23
CA ALA A 343 82.76 -39.44 1.46
C ALA A 343 81.36 -38.79 1.38
N PHE A 344 80.36 -39.36 2.08
CA PHE A 344 78.99 -38.86 2.13
C PHE A 344 78.80 -37.87 3.29
N ARG A 345 78.13 -36.73 3.04
CA ARG A 345 78.05 -35.59 3.99
C ARG A 345 76.83 -35.69 4.88
N GLU A 346 77.04 -36.02 6.14
CA GLU A 346 76.01 -35.96 7.19
C GLU A 346 76.29 -34.77 8.11
N SER A 347 75.26 -33.99 8.45
CA SER A 347 75.37 -32.74 9.21
C SER A 347 74.53 -32.76 10.48
N TYR A 348 75.15 -32.49 11.62
CA TYR A 348 74.49 -32.32 12.92
C TYR A 348 74.79 -30.93 13.50
N VAL A 349 74.09 -30.54 14.56
CA VAL A 349 74.28 -29.23 15.22
C VAL A 349 75.02 -29.42 16.53
N ASP A 350 76.06 -28.62 16.75
CA ASP A 350 76.83 -28.56 18.00
C ASP A 350 76.81 -27.12 18.57
N ARG A 351 77.18 -26.94 19.84
CA ARG A 351 77.15 -25.63 20.53
C ARG A 351 78.53 -24.99 20.59
N CYS A 352 78.63 -23.73 20.18
CA CYS A 352 79.86 -22.95 20.19
C CYS A 352 79.68 -21.69 21.04
N GLY A 353 80.35 -21.63 22.19
CA GLY A 353 80.17 -20.58 23.19
C GLY A 353 78.83 -20.66 23.93
N PRO A 354 78.52 -19.68 24.80
CA PRO A 354 77.33 -19.70 25.66
C PRO A 354 76.01 -19.45 24.91
N LEU A 355 76.06 -18.84 23.71
CA LEU A 355 74.88 -18.40 22.95
C LEU A 355 74.87 -18.85 21.47
N GLY A 356 75.83 -19.67 21.03
CA GLY A 356 75.98 -20.07 19.62
C GLY A 356 75.69 -21.54 19.34
N VAL A 357 75.14 -21.81 18.15
CA VAL A 357 75.01 -23.15 17.55
C VAL A 357 75.63 -23.15 16.15
N GLN A 358 76.30 -24.24 15.78
CA GLN A 358 76.99 -24.43 14.51
C GLN A 358 76.62 -25.78 13.89
N LEU A 359 76.39 -25.82 12.56
CA LEU A 359 76.29 -27.08 11.85
C LEU A 359 77.69 -27.67 11.61
N CYS A 360 77.97 -28.80 12.25
CA CYS A 360 79.17 -29.60 12.04
C CYS A 360 78.87 -30.73 11.05
N THR A 361 79.80 -31.03 10.14
CA THR A 361 79.68 -32.14 9.19
C THR A 361 80.64 -33.27 9.51
N LYS A 362 80.14 -34.50 9.48
CA LYS A 362 80.91 -35.72 9.72
C LYS A 362 80.91 -36.59 8.46
N TYR A 363 82.00 -37.33 8.29
CA TYR A 363 82.22 -38.26 7.20
C TYR A 363 82.61 -39.62 7.79
N ARG A 364 82.08 -40.72 7.24
CA ARG A 364 82.42 -42.10 7.62
C ARG A 364 82.94 -42.85 6.39
N ILE A 365 83.95 -43.68 6.59
CA ILE A 365 84.59 -44.51 5.55
C ILE A 365 84.78 -45.92 6.11
N ASN A 366 84.33 -46.93 5.37
CA ASN A 366 84.62 -48.34 5.64
C ASN A 366 85.76 -48.80 4.72
N GLN A 367 86.59 -49.74 5.17
CA GLN A 367 87.84 -50.14 4.50
C GLN A 367 87.80 -51.56 3.95
N ALA A 368 88.45 -51.75 2.80
CA ALA A 368 89.04 -53.02 2.38
C ALA A 368 90.39 -52.73 1.70
N ARG A 369 91.35 -53.67 1.82
CA ARG A 369 92.67 -53.61 1.14
C ARG A 369 92.46 -53.91 -0.38
N VAL A 370 93.38 -53.67 -1.32
CA VAL A 370 94.83 -53.95 -1.40
C VAL A 370 95.49 -53.01 -2.43
N TYR A 371 96.79 -52.72 -2.27
CA TYR A 371 97.81 -52.09 -3.17
C TYR A 371 97.40 -51.49 -4.55
N LEU A 372 97.95 -50.39 -5.08
CA LEU A 372 98.91 -49.33 -4.69
C LEU A 372 98.74 -48.22 -5.78
N GLN A 373 98.69 -46.90 -5.57
CA GLN A 373 98.77 -46.09 -4.35
C GLN A 373 97.67 -44.99 -4.33
N ALA A 374 96.80 -45.06 -3.31
CA ALA A 374 95.61 -44.23 -3.09
C ALA A 374 95.49 -43.95 -1.57
N TYR A 375 95.06 -42.75 -1.17
CA TYR A 375 95.28 -42.21 0.20
C TYR A 375 94.75 -40.75 0.51
N ARG A 376 93.61 -40.22 0.00
CA ARG A 376 93.18 -38.82 0.39
C ARG A 376 92.58 -38.78 1.78
N VAL A 377 93.06 -37.87 2.62
CA VAL A 377 92.40 -37.54 3.89
C VAL A 377 92.74 -36.13 4.37
N GLY A 378 91.92 -35.61 5.28
CA GLY A 378 92.24 -34.49 6.18
C GLY A 378 91.08 -34.30 7.17
N TYR A 379 91.35 -34.30 8.48
CA TYR A 379 90.35 -34.06 9.53
C TYR A 379 90.97 -33.46 10.81
N ARG A 380 90.15 -32.70 11.56
CA ARG A 380 90.09 -32.56 13.03
C ARG A 380 91.37 -32.21 13.82
N ILE A 381 91.35 -31.00 14.40
CA ILE A 381 91.96 -30.65 15.71
C ILE A 381 90.87 -29.92 16.51
N GLN A 382 90.29 -30.58 17.51
CA GLN A 382 90.33 -30.25 18.95
C GLN A 382 89.80 -28.86 19.33
N CYS A 383 88.67 -28.84 20.05
CA CYS A 383 88.28 -27.72 20.90
C CYS A 383 89.21 -27.70 22.14
N PRO A 384 89.63 -26.54 22.66
CA PRO A 384 90.37 -26.46 23.92
C PRO A 384 89.46 -26.83 25.10
N ASP A 385 90.01 -27.55 26.08
CA ASP A 385 89.27 -27.95 27.28
C ASP A 385 88.87 -26.77 28.18
N LYS A 386 87.75 -26.93 28.87
CA LYS A 386 87.26 -25.97 29.87
C LYS A 386 88.23 -25.91 31.06
N LYS A 387 89.02 -24.83 31.14
CA LYS A 387 89.48 -24.33 32.45
C LYS A 387 88.37 -23.48 33.05
N GLY A 388 87.76 -23.95 34.14
CA GLY A 388 86.69 -23.24 34.82
C GLY A 388 87.23 -22.29 35.89
N ARG A 389 86.69 -21.07 35.92
CA ARG A 389 86.08 -20.52 37.12
C ARG A 389 84.93 -19.59 36.74
#